data_AF-A0A166IGZ7-F1
#
_entry.id   AF-A0A166IGZ7-F1
#
_cell.length_a   1.000
_cell.length_b   1.000
_cell.length_c   1.000
_cell.angle_alpha   90.00
_cell.angle_beta   90.00
_cell.angle_gamma   90.00
#
_symmetry.space_group_name_H-M   'P 1'
#
loop_
_entity.id
_entity.type
_entity.pdbx_description
1 polymer ?
#
loop_
_entity_poly.entity_id
_entity_poly.type
_entity_poly.pdbx_seq_one_letter_code
_entity_poly.pdbx_strand_id
1 'polypeptide(L)'
;FPQHLSEHWSGYNILPPLQNPVPLGAVVPQFYGYYVPETQTEGPGTKMPYLSPIMLLENCGVPVDPETLNEDDIEECSSLFYRLYEAGYAHNSIAARNMVVQPGPLSELPERRGMGSTKSFRLIDFGRTERNKSSSEGIEEEKQIEKL
;
A
#
# COMPACT_ATOMS: atom_id res chain seq x y z
N PHE A 1 -2.51 10.33 4.20
CA PHE A 1 -3.42 9.32 4.77
C PHE A 1 -3.48 9.47 6.29
N PRO A 2 -4.56 9.04 6.96
CA PRO A 2 -4.58 8.86 8.41
C PRO A 2 -3.41 8.00 8.88
N GLN A 3 -2.81 8.36 10.02
CA GLN A 3 -1.58 7.72 10.52
C GLN A 3 -1.74 6.21 10.73
N HIS A 4 -2.93 5.77 11.19
CA HIS A 4 -3.21 4.36 11.45
C HIS A 4 -3.10 3.45 10.22
N LEU A 5 -3.21 4.00 8.99
CA LEU A 5 -3.04 3.21 7.78
C LEU A 5 -1.59 2.81 7.52
N SER A 6 -0.61 3.51 8.10
CA SER A 6 0.83 3.20 7.98
C SER A 6 1.42 2.55 9.23
N GLU A 7 0.64 2.40 10.30
CA GLU A 7 1.08 1.82 11.57
C GLU A 7 0.99 0.29 11.57
N HIS A 8 1.95 -0.36 12.24
CA HIS A 8 1.93 -1.80 12.44
C HIS A 8 1.14 -2.13 13.69
N TRP A 9 0.00 -2.79 13.52
CA TRP A 9 -0.82 -3.29 14.60
C TRP A 9 -0.73 -4.81 14.67
N SER A 10 -0.97 -5.35 15.86
CA SER A 10 -1.11 -6.78 16.09
C SER A 10 -2.59 -7.14 16.24
N GLY A 11 -3.01 -8.27 15.70
CA GLY A 11 -4.39 -8.76 15.78
C GLY A 11 -4.99 -9.02 14.42
N TYR A 12 -6.31 -9.11 14.36
CA TYR A 12 -7.07 -9.36 13.13
C TYR A 12 -8.27 -8.43 13.05
N ASN A 13 -8.79 -8.24 11.84
CA ASN A 13 -10.09 -7.62 11.60
C ASN A 13 -11.04 -8.61 10.95
N ILE A 14 -12.32 -8.40 11.19
CA ILE A 14 -13.40 -9.00 10.41
C ILE A 14 -14.13 -7.83 9.78
N LEU A 15 -14.05 -7.72 8.46
CA LEU A 15 -14.51 -6.54 7.73
C LEU A 15 -15.43 -6.99 6.58
N PRO A 16 -16.72 -6.63 6.59
CA PRO A 16 -17.61 -6.93 5.48
C PRO A 16 -17.09 -6.33 4.15
N PRO A 17 -17.23 -7.03 3.02
CA PRO A 17 -17.93 -8.30 2.83
C PRO A 17 -17.10 -9.55 3.19
N LEU A 18 -15.82 -9.39 3.58
CA LEU A 18 -14.97 -10.50 4.01
C LEU A 18 -15.48 -11.07 5.34
N GLN A 19 -15.61 -12.39 5.42
CA GLN A 19 -16.14 -13.09 6.60
C GLN A 19 -15.03 -13.65 7.48
N ASN A 20 -13.88 -13.95 6.89
CA ASN A 20 -12.73 -14.52 7.57
C ASN A 20 -11.89 -13.43 8.24
N PRO A 21 -11.25 -13.75 9.38
CA PRO A 21 -10.36 -12.81 10.06
C PRO A 21 -9.06 -12.64 9.28
N VAL A 22 -8.73 -11.38 8.94
CA VAL A 22 -7.48 -11.01 8.24
C VAL A 22 -6.54 -10.23 9.17
N PRO A 23 -5.21 -10.37 9.04
CA PRO A 23 -4.27 -9.63 9.88
C PRO A 23 -4.48 -8.10 9.84
N LEU A 24 -4.42 -7.45 11.00
CA LEU A 24 -4.49 -5.98 11.11
C LEU A 24 -3.12 -5.35 10.77
N GLY A 25 -2.53 -5.72 9.63
CA GLY A 25 -1.28 -5.13 9.14
C GLY A 25 -1.49 -3.72 8.59
N ALA A 26 -0.43 -2.92 8.45
CA ALA A 26 -0.55 -1.60 7.81
C ALA A 26 -1.05 -1.71 6.35
N VAL A 27 -1.80 -0.71 5.90
CA VAL A 27 -2.38 -0.66 4.56
C VAL A 27 -1.43 0.01 3.56
N VAL A 28 -0.84 1.12 3.97
CA VAL A 28 0.05 1.94 3.13
C VAL A 28 1.48 1.94 3.69
N PRO A 29 2.51 2.22 2.87
CA PRO A 29 3.89 2.31 3.31
C PRO A 29 4.07 3.45 4.32
N GLN A 30 5.05 3.33 5.21
CA GLN A 30 5.49 4.48 5.97
C GLN A 30 6.12 5.55 5.05
N PHE A 31 5.84 6.82 5.34
CA PHE A 31 6.40 7.97 4.64
C PHE A 31 7.52 8.59 5.48
N TYR A 32 8.71 8.68 4.92
CA TYR A 32 9.90 9.21 5.62
C TYR A 32 10.26 10.64 5.21
N GLY A 33 9.84 11.07 4.01
CA GLY A 33 10.09 12.44 3.57
C GLY A 33 9.89 12.67 2.08
N TYR A 34 9.82 13.95 1.72
CA TYR A 34 9.75 14.42 0.35
C TYR A 34 10.83 15.49 0.15
N TYR A 35 11.74 15.22 -0.77
CA TYR A 35 12.92 16.03 -1.02
C TYR A 35 12.80 16.70 -2.38
N VAL A 36 12.86 18.03 -2.40
CA VAL A 36 12.89 18.82 -3.62
C VAL A 36 14.33 19.32 -3.81
N PRO A 37 15.02 18.91 -4.89
CA PRO A 37 16.36 19.41 -5.17
C PRO A 37 16.36 20.94 -5.32
N GLU A 38 17.32 21.61 -4.67
CA GLU A 38 17.53 23.03 -4.91
C GLU A 38 18.11 23.22 -6.32
N THR A 39 17.44 23.99 -7.17
CA THR A 39 17.99 24.42 -8.45
C THR A 39 19.11 25.43 -8.20
N GLN A 40 20.36 24.97 -8.21
CA GLN A 40 21.50 25.88 -8.18
C GLN A 40 21.58 26.61 -9.53
N THR A 41 21.45 27.94 -9.50
CA THR A 41 21.72 28.80 -10.66
C THR A 41 23.21 29.12 -10.67
N GLU A 42 24.02 28.28 -11.30
CA GLU A 42 25.41 28.66 -11.56
C GLU A 42 25.52 29.41 -12.90
N GLY A 43 25.63 30.73 -12.79
CA GLY A 43 26.20 31.61 -13.82
C GLY A 43 25.41 31.76 -15.13
N PRO A 44 25.75 32.79 -15.94
CA PRO A 44 25.11 33.03 -17.21
C PRO A 44 25.64 32.02 -18.25
N GLY A 45 24.97 30.86 -18.40
CA GLY A 45 25.20 30.00 -19.57
C GLY A 45 24.88 28.51 -19.42
N THR A 46 24.81 27.96 -18.21
CA THR A 46 24.64 26.51 -18.02
C THR A 46 23.25 26.20 -17.48
N LYS A 47 22.35 25.70 -18.34
CA LYS A 47 21.05 25.16 -17.86
C LYS A 47 21.33 23.88 -17.09
N MET A 48 21.16 23.90 -15.77
CA MET A 48 21.20 22.69 -14.97
C MET A 48 20.11 21.71 -15.43
N PRO A 49 20.38 20.39 -15.45
CA PRO A 49 19.37 19.40 -15.77
C PRO A 49 18.26 19.45 -14.70
N TYR A 50 17.01 19.30 -15.13
CA TYR A 50 15.87 19.17 -14.22
C TYR A 50 16.09 17.95 -13.32
N LEU A 51 16.04 18.16 -12.00
CA LEU A 51 16.06 17.09 -11.02
C LEU A 51 14.64 16.90 -10.49
N SER A 52 14.12 15.68 -10.60
CA SER A 52 12.80 15.35 -10.07
C SER A 52 12.83 15.29 -8.54
N PRO A 53 11.75 15.73 -7.87
CA PRO A 53 11.58 15.47 -6.45
C PRO A 53 11.65 13.98 -6.12
N ILE A 54 12.16 13.67 -4.93
CA ILE A 54 12.32 12.30 -4.44
C ILE A 54 11.38 12.09 -3.26
N MET A 55 10.63 11.00 -3.26
CA MET A 55 9.80 10.57 -2.15
C MET A 55 10.45 9.34 -1.50
N LEU A 56 10.66 9.40 -0.19
CA LEU A 56 11.25 8.31 0.58
C LEU A 56 10.14 7.56 1.33
N LEU A 57 9.99 6.27 1.02
CA LEU A 57 8.96 5.38 1.56
C LEU A 57 9.58 4.10 2.13
N GLU A 58 8.83 3.39 2.97
CA GLU A 58 9.14 2.03 3.42
C GLU A 58 9.42 1.09 2.22
N ASN A 59 10.49 0.29 2.31
CA ASN A 59 10.69 -0.82 1.39
C ASN A 59 9.73 -1.95 1.75
N CYS A 60 8.66 -2.06 0.96
CA CYS A 60 7.57 -2.99 1.21
C CYS A 60 7.70 -4.33 0.45
N GLY A 61 8.86 -4.57 -0.18
CA GLY A 61 9.14 -5.80 -0.93
C GLY A 61 8.84 -5.67 -2.41
N VAL A 62 8.29 -6.74 -2.99
CA VAL A 62 8.07 -6.87 -4.45
C VAL A 62 6.59 -6.97 -4.77
N PRO A 63 6.14 -6.61 -5.98
CA PRO A 63 4.76 -6.85 -6.39
C PRO A 63 4.33 -8.30 -6.21
N VAL A 64 3.06 -8.51 -5.85
CA VAL A 64 2.50 -9.85 -5.74
C VAL A 64 2.40 -10.50 -7.12
N ASP A 65 2.63 -11.81 -7.14
CA ASP A 65 2.38 -12.65 -8.30
C ASP A 65 1.07 -13.42 -8.07
N PRO A 66 0.00 -13.13 -8.84
CA PRO A 66 -1.30 -13.78 -8.69
C PRO A 66 -1.25 -15.31 -8.74
N GLU A 67 -0.29 -15.89 -9.44
CA GLU A 67 -0.17 -17.36 -9.55
C GLU A 67 0.35 -18.01 -8.26
N THR A 68 0.89 -17.22 -7.32
CA THR A 68 1.53 -17.69 -6.09
C THR A 68 0.72 -17.38 -4.82
N LEU A 69 -0.38 -16.66 -4.95
CA LEU A 69 -1.25 -16.29 -3.82
C LEU A 69 -2.18 -17.44 -3.46
N ASN A 70 -2.31 -17.72 -2.17
CA ASN A 70 -3.36 -18.59 -1.65
C ASN A 70 -4.62 -17.79 -1.31
N GLU A 71 -5.69 -18.47 -0.91
CA GLU A 71 -6.98 -17.83 -0.57
C GLU A 71 -6.83 -16.79 0.56
N ASP A 72 -6.09 -17.11 1.63
CA ASP A 72 -5.84 -16.18 2.75
C ASP A 72 -5.06 -14.93 2.31
N ASP A 73 -4.09 -15.09 1.39
CA ASP A 73 -3.30 -13.98 0.84
C ASP A 73 -4.19 -13.04 0.00
N ILE A 74 -5.11 -13.61 -0.78
CA ILE A 74 -6.06 -12.85 -1.61
C ILE A 74 -7.02 -12.07 -0.70
N GLU A 75 -7.51 -12.69 0.38
CA GLU A 75 -8.36 -12.02 1.36
C GLU A 75 -7.61 -10.91 2.10
N GLU A 76 -6.36 -11.13 2.53
CA GLU A 76 -5.54 -10.09 3.16
C GLU A 76 -5.31 -8.92 2.20
N CYS A 77 -4.98 -9.19 0.93
CA CYS A 77 -4.81 -8.17 -0.10
C CYS A 77 -6.09 -7.36 -0.34
N SER A 78 -7.22 -8.06 -0.47
CA SER A 78 -8.55 -7.44 -0.64
C SER A 78 -8.90 -6.56 0.55
N SER A 79 -8.58 -7.01 1.77
CA SER A 79 -8.79 -6.25 3.00
C SER A 79 -8.05 -4.91 3.02
N LEU A 80 -6.92 -4.79 2.33
CA LEU A 80 -6.16 -3.54 2.28
C LEU A 80 -6.99 -2.45 1.57
N PHE A 81 -7.64 -2.79 0.46
CA PHE A 81 -8.47 -1.84 -0.29
C PHE A 81 -9.72 -1.47 0.48
N TYR A 82 -10.40 -2.44 1.09
CA TYR A 82 -11.57 -2.12 1.89
C TYR A 82 -11.23 -1.24 3.11
N ARG A 83 -10.10 -1.49 3.77
CA ARG A 83 -9.66 -0.63 4.88
C ARG A 83 -9.23 0.76 4.41
N LEU A 84 -8.67 0.88 3.22
CA LEU A 84 -8.41 2.19 2.58
C LEU A 84 -9.72 2.92 2.29
N TYR A 85 -10.72 2.20 1.80
CA TYR A 85 -12.06 2.70 1.51
C TYR A 85 -12.81 3.17 2.76
N GLU A 86 -12.82 2.38 3.84
CA GLU A 86 -13.39 2.74 5.15
C GLU A 86 -12.70 3.97 5.75
N ALA A 87 -11.40 4.16 5.48
CA ALA A 87 -10.68 5.38 5.85
C ALA A 87 -11.04 6.59 4.97
N GLY A 88 -11.92 6.42 3.99
CA GLY A 88 -12.46 7.46 3.11
C GLY A 88 -11.65 7.70 1.84
N TYR A 89 -10.95 6.70 1.32
CA TYR A 89 -10.10 6.82 0.13
C TYR A 89 -10.37 5.70 -0.88
N ALA A 90 -10.54 6.07 -2.15
CA ALA A 90 -10.55 5.12 -3.27
C ALA A 90 -9.17 5.09 -3.94
N HIS A 91 -8.61 3.91 -4.17
CA HIS A 91 -7.29 3.76 -4.76
C HIS A 91 -7.29 4.11 -6.26
N ASN A 92 -8.36 3.76 -6.98
CA ASN A 92 -8.54 3.99 -8.43
C ASN A 92 -7.46 3.38 -9.35
N SER A 93 -6.69 2.41 -8.85
CA SER A 93 -5.65 1.73 -9.65
C SER A 93 -5.39 0.33 -9.11
N ILE A 94 -6.45 -0.47 -8.97
CA ILE A 94 -6.37 -1.85 -8.47
C ILE A 94 -5.68 -2.74 -9.52
N ALA A 95 -4.52 -3.27 -9.17
CA ALA A 95 -3.77 -4.22 -9.97
C ALA A 95 -2.74 -4.95 -9.09
N ALA A 96 -2.39 -6.18 -9.47
CA ALA A 96 -1.35 -6.97 -8.78
C ALA A 96 -0.03 -6.21 -8.60
N ARG A 97 0.38 -5.42 -9.60
CA ARG A 97 1.60 -4.60 -9.52
C ARG A 97 1.59 -3.54 -8.40
N ASN A 98 0.40 -3.15 -7.94
CA ASN A 98 0.18 -2.12 -6.92
C ASN A 98 -0.06 -2.72 -5.53
N MET A 99 -0.04 -4.05 -5.41
CA MET A 99 0.00 -4.78 -4.15
C MET A 99 1.39 -5.37 -4.02
N VAL A 100 2.09 -5.06 -2.93
CA VAL A 100 3.45 -5.56 -2.70
C VAL A 100 3.49 -6.43 -1.47
N VAL A 101 4.39 -7.41 -1.50
CA VAL A 101 4.59 -8.41 -0.46
C VAL A 101 6.05 -8.44 -0.02
N GLN A 102 6.24 -8.57 1.28
CA GLN A 102 7.52 -8.86 1.92
C GLN A 102 7.38 -9.95 2.97
N PRO A 103 8.50 -10.61 3.35
CA PRO A 103 8.51 -11.52 4.50
C PRO A 103 8.02 -10.81 5.77
N GLY A 104 7.07 -11.43 6.48
CA GLY A 104 6.49 -10.93 7.73
C GLY A 104 6.74 -11.86 8.92
N PRO A 105 6.25 -11.52 10.12
CA PRO A 105 5.62 -10.25 10.47
C PRO A 105 6.67 -9.15 10.68
N LEU A 106 6.31 -7.90 10.41
CA LEU A 106 7.25 -6.77 10.51
C LEU A 106 7.61 -6.38 11.96
N SER A 107 6.91 -6.93 12.94
CA SER A 107 7.28 -6.88 14.35
C SER A 107 8.55 -7.69 14.67
N GLU A 108 8.92 -8.62 13.80
CA GLU A 108 10.15 -9.41 13.94
C GLU A 108 11.35 -8.74 13.27
N LEU A 109 12.53 -9.13 13.74
CA LEU A 109 13.81 -8.71 13.17
C LEU A 109 13.91 -9.17 11.70
N PRO A 110 14.55 -8.40 10.80
CA PRO A 110 14.67 -8.75 9.38
C PRO A 110 15.14 -10.19 9.11
N GLU A 111 16.06 -10.71 9.92
CA GLU A 111 16.61 -12.06 9.80
C GLU A 111 15.64 -13.18 10.19
N ARG A 112 14.56 -12.83 10.90
CA ARG A 112 13.52 -13.75 11.39
C ARG A 112 12.20 -13.64 10.62
N ARG A 113 12.07 -12.64 9.75
CA ARG A 113 10.90 -12.49 8.89
C ARG A 113 10.81 -13.63 7.89
N GLY A 114 9.59 -14.04 7.56
CA GLY A 114 9.29 -15.15 6.67
C GLY A 114 9.42 -16.53 7.32
N MET A 115 9.82 -16.61 8.60
CA MET A 115 9.70 -17.86 9.36
C MET A 115 8.22 -18.29 9.39
N GLY A 116 7.95 -19.55 9.07
CA GLY A 116 6.58 -20.06 8.98
C GLY A 116 5.79 -19.56 7.77
N SER A 117 6.46 -19.06 6.72
CA SER A 117 5.83 -18.54 5.49
C SER A 117 4.91 -17.34 5.69
N THR A 118 5.03 -16.63 6.81
CA THR A 118 4.24 -15.42 7.07
C THR A 118 4.64 -14.29 6.12
N LYS A 119 3.64 -13.66 5.51
CA LYS A 119 3.78 -12.55 4.57
C LYS A 119 3.29 -11.26 5.20
N SER A 120 3.60 -10.13 4.59
CA SER A 120 3.05 -8.82 4.94
C SER A 120 2.85 -8.02 3.67
N PHE A 121 1.62 -7.52 3.49
CA PHE A 121 1.22 -6.85 2.26
C PHE A 121 1.04 -5.35 2.45
N ARG A 122 1.23 -4.59 1.37
CA ARG A 122 0.98 -3.13 1.29
C ARG A 122 0.41 -2.76 -0.06
N LEU A 123 -0.39 -1.69 -0.08
CA LEU A 123 -0.76 -1.00 -1.31
C LEU A 123 0.30 0.04 -1.66
N ILE A 124 0.58 0.24 -2.94
CA ILE A 124 1.47 1.28 -3.46
C ILE A 124 0.83 1.98 -4.67
N ASP A 125 1.49 3.02 -5.17
CA ASP A 125 1.06 3.79 -6.35
C ASP A 125 -0.27 4.55 -6.12
N PHE A 126 -0.27 5.41 -5.11
CA PHE A 126 -1.41 6.26 -4.75
C PHE A 126 -1.57 7.51 -5.64
N GLY A 127 -0.92 7.57 -6.81
CA GLY A 127 -0.94 8.75 -7.69
C GLY A 127 -2.32 9.09 -8.26
N ARG A 128 -3.26 8.13 -8.22
CA ARG A 128 -4.66 8.28 -8.64
C ARG A 128 -5.65 8.18 -7.49
N THR A 129 -5.17 8.07 -6.26
CA THR A 129 -6.02 7.88 -5.09
C THR A 129 -6.78 9.16 -4.79
N GLU A 130 -8.09 9.03 -4.60
CA GLU A 130 -8.97 10.15 -4.31
C GLU A 130 -9.62 9.97 -2.94
N ARG A 131 -9.98 11.09 -2.32
CA ARG A 131 -10.76 11.06 -1.07
C ARG A 131 -12.22 10.92 -1.46
N ASN A 132 -12.87 9.86 -1.00
CA ASN A 132 -14.26 9.56 -1.32
C ASN A 132 -15.16 10.69 -0.81
N LYS A 133 -15.84 11.36 -1.74
CA LYS A 133 -16.84 12.39 -1.44
C LYS A 133 -18.28 11.89 -1.64
N SER A 134 -18.47 10.72 -2.27
CA SER A 134 -19.80 10.19 -2.56
C SER A 134 -19.83 8.65 -2.65
N SER A 135 -20.99 8.05 -2.37
CA SER A 135 -21.22 6.60 -2.24
C SER A 135 -21.18 5.80 -3.55
N SER A 136 -21.16 6.46 -4.71
CA SER A 136 -21.26 5.79 -6.02
C SER A 136 -19.93 5.23 -6.54
N GLU A 137 -18.80 5.82 -6.16
CA GLU A 137 -17.45 5.38 -6.58
C GLU A 137 -17.03 4.09 -5.86
N GLY A 138 -17.51 3.88 -4.63
CA GLY A 138 -17.25 2.66 -3.86
C GLY A 138 -17.76 1.39 -4.53
N ILE A 139 -18.92 1.44 -5.20
CA ILE A 139 -19.54 0.26 -5.83
C ILE A 139 -18.68 -0.30 -6.97
N GLU A 140 -17.97 0.56 -7.71
CA GLU A 140 -17.12 0.10 -8.82
C GLU A 140 -15.78 -0.45 -8.32
N GLU A 141 -15.23 0.14 -7.25
CA GLU A 141 -14.01 -0.35 -6.63
C GLU A 141 -14.24 -1.69 -5.90
N GLU A 142 -15.36 -1.84 -5.18
CA GLU A 142 -15.78 -3.09 -4.55
C GLU A 142 -15.85 -4.24 -5.58
N LYS A 143 -16.44 -3.99 -6.76
CA LYS A 143 -16.51 -4.99 -7.85
C LYS A 143 -15.14 -5.34 -8.45
N GLN A 144 -14.14 -4.47 -8.33
CA GLN A 144 -12.79 -4.75 -8.79
C GLN A 144 -12.02 -5.56 -7.75
N ILE A 145 -12.25 -5.29 -6.45
CA ILE A 145 -11.70 -6.06 -5.34
C ILE A 145 -12.23 -7.50 -5.37
N GLU A 146 -13.53 -7.70 -5.61
CA GLU A 146 -14.14 -9.04 -5.75
C GLU A 146 -13.56 -9.89 -6.90
N LYS A 147 -12.79 -9.28 -7.82
CA LYS A 147 -12.18 -9.96 -8.97
C LYS A 147 -10.68 -10.26 -8.77
N LEU A 148 -10.12 -9.91 -7.62
CA LEU A 148 -8.76 -10.30 -7.22
C LEU A 148 -8.68 -11.81 -6.97
#